data_AF-A0A0F9QL59-F1
#
_entry.id   AF-A0A0F9QL59-F1
#
_cell.length_a   1.000
_cell.length_b   1.000
_cell.length_c   1.000
_cell.angle_alpha   90.00
_cell.angle_beta   90.00
_cell.angle_gamma   90.00
#
_symmetry.space_group_name_H-M   'P 1'
#
loop_
_entity.id
_entity.type
_entity.pdbx_description
1 polymer ?
#
loop_
_entity_poly.entity_id
_entity_poly.type
_entity_poly.pdbx_seq_one_letter_code
_entity_poly.pdbx_strand_id
1 'polypeptide(L)'
;DTSSAVNGKDVKPVIHRNYDGKNIKFAQDKELVLTFDDSPNLEEYIGLDIITSEGDTLLGADDKAGIAEIMAACASWNKFPELKHGPIIICFTTDEEIGIGIGNVDEKKLPERCYTVDGGEIGELELESFDAWLAQFKFKGLSIHPGYAKNKMINAIQIACMFFSDFPESQSPEHTEEREGYFYLTKLQGKAEEAIARMIIRDFVQNNNQRRMDYIKKLKSVYEIRYPGLKIEIKFKHQYQNMLSFIEKDPIVIDLAKQAIEKASLEVKIRPIRGGTDGSRLSAKGILTPNIFTGGKLFHSRKEYIPTLALQKATEVLIYLAELWTHH
;
A
#
# COMPACT_ATOMS: atom_id res chain seq x y z
N ASP A 1 5.47 14.33 5.05
CA ASP A 1 6.23 13.23 5.65
C ASP A 1 5.70 11.97 5.02
N THR A 2 6.56 11.03 4.66
CA THR A 2 6.23 9.93 3.76
C THR A 2 5.72 8.69 4.46
N SER A 3 5.81 8.59 5.79
CA SER A 3 5.10 7.55 6.55
C SER A 3 5.11 7.93 8.01
N SER A 4 4.11 7.47 8.78
CA SER A 4 4.09 7.65 10.24
C SER A 4 4.76 6.49 11.00
N ALA A 5 5.16 5.43 10.31
CA ALA A 5 5.76 4.24 10.92
C ALA A 5 7.18 4.50 11.46
N VAL A 6 7.95 5.36 10.77
CA VAL A 6 9.32 5.74 11.11
C VAL A 6 9.46 7.25 10.90
N ASN A 7 10.32 7.91 11.68
CA ASN A 7 10.61 9.33 11.51
C ASN A 7 11.16 9.62 10.09
N GLY A 8 10.53 10.53 9.35
CA GLY A 8 11.00 11.03 8.05
C GLY A 8 11.41 12.51 8.06
N LYS A 9 11.60 13.09 9.24
CA LYS A 9 12.06 14.48 9.39
C LYS A 9 13.58 14.59 9.23
N ASP A 10 14.02 15.59 8.47
CA ASP A 10 15.44 15.95 8.28
C ASP A 10 16.31 14.80 7.74
N VAL A 11 15.74 13.98 6.83
CA VAL A 11 16.43 12.84 6.21
C VAL A 11 17.75 13.26 5.57
N LYS A 12 18.82 12.51 5.86
CA LYS A 12 20.14 12.65 5.26
C LYS A 12 20.44 11.44 4.37
N PRO A 13 20.39 11.59 3.04
CA PRO A 13 20.72 10.50 2.13
C PRO A 13 22.23 10.23 2.09
N VAL A 14 22.59 8.95 2.03
CA VAL A 14 23.97 8.45 1.87
C VAL A 14 24.05 7.66 0.58
N ILE A 15 25.01 8.01 -0.29
CA ILE A 15 25.25 7.29 -1.54
C ILE A 15 26.39 6.29 -1.33
N HIS A 16 26.08 5.02 -1.44
CA HIS A 16 27.03 3.91 -1.47
C HIS A 16 27.44 3.67 -2.91
N ARG A 17 28.59 4.23 -3.31
CA ARG A 17 29.07 4.16 -4.68
C ARG A 17 29.63 2.79 -5.03
N ASN A 18 29.33 2.31 -6.24
CA ASN A 18 29.82 1.02 -6.75
C ASN A 18 29.68 -0.09 -5.68
N TYR A 19 28.43 -0.33 -5.26
CA TYR A 19 28.07 -1.28 -4.22
C TYR A 19 28.76 -2.62 -4.45
N ASP A 20 29.48 -3.11 -3.43
CA ASP A 20 30.40 -4.25 -3.57
C ASP A 20 29.77 -5.60 -3.19
N GLY A 21 28.45 -5.63 -2.97
CA GLY A 21 27.72 -6.82 -2.55
C GLY A 21 27.88 -7.19 -1.07
N LYS A 22 28.57 -6.36 -0.26
CA LYS A 22 28.65 -6.59 1.19
C LYS A 22 27.49 -5.89 1.90
N ASN A 23 27.14 -6.39 3.08
CA ASN A 23 26.15 -5.76 3.93
C ASN A 23 26.38 -4.24 4.11
N ILE A 24 25.33 -3.45 3.93
CA ILE A 24 25.38 -2.00 4.10
C ILE A 24 25.18 -1.66 5.58
N LYS A 25 26.14 -0.92 6.14
CA LYS A 25 26.06 -0.40 7.51
C LYS A 25 25.60 1.05 7.48
N PHE A 26 24.77 1.43 8.44
CA PHE A 26 24.24 2.79 8.54
C PHE A 26 25.13 3.66 9.45
N ALA A 27 25.21 4.95 9.14
CA ALA A 27 26.15 5.86 9.79
C ALA A 27 25.75 6.18 11.24
N GLN A 28 24.45 6.39 11.50
CA GLN A 28 23.91 6.77 12.81
C GLN A 28 23.53 5.58 13.69
N ASP A 29 23.33 4.40 13.09
CA ASP A 29 23.02 3.17 13.82
C ASP A 29 23.90 2.03 13.31
N LYS A 30 24.91 1.68 14.12
CA LYS A 30 25.90 0.67 13.79
C LYS A 30 25.39 -0.77 13.96
N GLU A 31 24.29 -0.95 14.68
CA GLU A 31 23.64 -2.25 14.85
C GLU A 31 22.65 -2.50 13.70
N LEU A 32 22.14 -1.44 13.08
CA LEU A 32 21.37 -1.53 11.85
C LEU A 32 22.28 -1.92 10.68
N VAL A 33 21.92 -3.02 10.03
CA VAL A 33 22.62 -3.56 8.87
C VAL A 33 21.58 -3.99 7.85
N LEU A 34 21.76 -3.59 6.60
CA LEU A 34 20.98 -4.06 5.46
C LEU A 34 21.72 -5.24 4.82
N THR A 35 21.06 -6.39 4.75
CA THR A 35 21.61 -7.68 4.28
C THR A 35 20.80 -8.26 3.12
N PHE A 36 21.32 -9.31 2.47
CA PHE A 36 20.57 -10.08 1.48
C PHE A 36 19.35 -10.81 2.07
N ASP A 37 19.37 -11.15 3.36
CA ASP A 37 18.19 -11.73 4.02
C ASP A 37 17.05 -10.70 4.15
N ASP A 38 17.41 -9.42 4.34
CA ASP A 38 16.43 -8.32 4.33
C ASP A 38 15.90 -8.06 2.91
N SER A 39 16.81 -8.07 1.92
CA SER A 39 16.46 -7.82 0.52
C SER A 39 17.37 -8.58 -0.44
N PRO A 40 16.91 -9.73 -0.98
CA PRO A 40 17.67 -10.51 -1.95
C PRO A 40 17.99 -9.72 -3.23
N ASN A 41 17.14 -8.75 -3.61
CA ASN A 41 17.34 -7.90 -4.79
C ASN A 41 18.63 -7.07 -4.75
N LEU A 42 19.28 -6.90 -3.59
CA LEU A 42 20.58 -6.23 -3.52
C LEU A 42 21.63 -6.86 -4.46
N GLU A 43 21.50 -8.15 -4.79
CA GLU A 43 22.43 -8.85 -5.67
C GLU A 43 22.41 -8.26 -7.09
N GLU A 44 21.25 -7.78 -7.54
CA GLU A 44 21.05 -7.15 -8.86
C GLU A 44 21.76 -5.78 -8.98
N TYR A 45 22.16 -5.19 -7.85
CA TYR A 45 22.70 -3.83 -7.79
C TYR A 45 24.20 -3.78 -7.52
N ILE A 46 24.89 -4.92 -7.54
CA ILE A 46 26.35 -4.98 -7.41
C ILE A 46 27.00 -4.21 -8.57
N GLY A 47 27.92 -3.30 -8.24
CA GLY A 47 28.58 -2.39 -9.18
C GLY A 47 27.79 -1.12 -9.50
N LEU A 48 26.60 -0.94 -8.94
CA LEU A 48 25.79 0.28 -9.08
C LEU A 48 25.83 1.14 -7.82
N ASP A 49 25.37 2.39 -7.91
CA ASP A 49 25.25 3.27 -6.75
C ASP A 49 23.89 3.03 -6.07
N ILE A 50 23.89 2.88 -4.74
CA ILE A 50 22.68 2.73 -3.91
C ILE A 50 22.56 3.92 -2.96
N ILE A 51 21.34 4.41 -2.77
CA ILE A 51 21.03 5.49 -1.82
C ILE A 51 20.29 4.89 -0.62
N THR A 52 20.75 5.18 0.59
CA THR A 52 20.07 4.88 1.85
C THR A 52 19.89 6.15 2.68
N SER A 53 19.17 6.11 3.80
CA SER A 53 19.31 7.13 4.84
C SER A 53 20.60 6.91 5.65
N GLU A 54 20.90 7.81 6.59
CA GLU A 54 21.94 7.60 7.61
C GLU A 54 21.56 6.54 8.67
N GLY A 55 20.31 6.04 8.61
CA GLY A 55 19.77 4.95 9.42
C GLY A 55 18.95 5.39 10.61
N ASP A 56 18.88 6.66 11.00
CA ASP A 56 18.03 7.18 12.08
C ASP A 56 16.61 7.54 11.61
N THR A 57 16.43 7.68 10.30
CA THR A 57 15.17 7.96 9.61
C THR A 57 14.87 6.90 8.55
N LEU A 58 13.65 6.93 8.02
CA LEU A 58 13.39 6.39 6.68
C LEU A 58 14.14 7.20 5.59
N LEU A 59 14.20 6.72 4.35
CA LEU A 59 14.79 7.46 3.23
C LEU A 59 13.75 8.38 2.57
N GLY A 60 12.51 7.93 2.46
CA GLY A 60 11.42 8.62 1.79
C GLY A 60 11.54 8.55 0.27
N ALA A 61 12.07 7.43 -0.25
CA ALA A 61 11.99 7.10 -1.66
C ALA A 61 10.51 6.95 -2.07
N ASP A 62 9.71 6.28 -1.25
CA ASP A 62 8.25 6.40 -1.27
C ASP A 62 7.86 7.78 -0.69
N ASP A 63 7.29 8.74 -1.42
CA ASP A 63 7.22 8.82 -2.90
C ASP A 63 8.06 9.99 -3.46
N LYS A 64 9.16 10.36 -2.80
CA LYS A 64 10.05 11.41 -3.37
C LYS A 64 10.84 10.92 -4.58
N ALA A 65 10.98 9.61 -4.76
CA ALA A 65 11.57 9.03 -5.96
C ALA A 65 10.67 9.30 -7.18
N GLY A 66 9.36 9.01 -7.10
CA GLY A 66 8.40 9.33 -8.15
C GLY A 66 8.39 10.82 -8.50
N ILE A 67 8.41 11.70 -7.50
CA ILE A 67 8.55 13.15 -7.71
C ILE A 67 9.85 13.48 -8.47
N ALA A 68 10.99 12.92 -8.04
CA ALA A 68 12.28 13.19 -8.67
C ALA A 68 12.32 12.69 -10.12
N GLU A 69 11.74 11.53 -10.39
CA GLU A 69 11.65 10.91 -11.72
C GLU A 69 10.77 11.73 -12.68
N ILE A 70 9.59 12.17 -12.20
CA ILE A 70 8.71 13.08 -12.95
C ILE A 70 9.46 14.38 -13.29
N MET A 71 10.14 14.98 -12.31
CA MET A 71 10.89 16.22 -12.52
C MET A 71 12.10 16.02 -13.44
N ALA A 72 12.74 14.86 -13.41
CA ALA A 72 13.82 14.50 -14.33
C ALA A 72 13.31 14.32 -15.78
N ALA A 73 12.12 13.76 -15.97
CA ALA A 73 11.46 13.70 -17.27
C ALA A 73 11.16 15.11 -17.81
N CYS A 74 10.63 16.01 -16.96
CA CYS A 74 10.42 17.41 -17.32
C CYS A 74 11.72 18.12 -17.72
N ALA A 75 12.80 17.92 -16.96
CA ALA A 75 14.10 18.47 -17.27
C ALA A 75 14.65 17.94 -18.61
N SER A 76 14.38 16.66 -18.91
CA SER A 76 14.77 16.01 -20.16
C SER A 76 14.03 16.60 -21.36
N TRP A 77 12.70 16.75 -21.30
CA TRP A 77 11.93 17.40 -22.39
C TRP A 77 12.36 18.85 -22.63
N ASN A 78 12.70 19.59 -21.57
CA ASN A 78 13.20 20.96 -21.72
C ASN A 78 14.60 21.01 -22.36
N LYS A 79 15.44 20.01 -22.12
CA LYS A 79 16.82 19.96 -22.62
C LYS A 79 16.93 19.35 -24.02
N PHE A 80 16.07 18.41 -24.37
CA PHE A 80 16.13 17.58 -25.57
C PHE A 80 14.83 17.70 -26.39
N PRO A 81 14.73 18.67 -27.31
CA PRO A 81 13.51 18.94 -28.11
C PRO A 81 13.08 17.81 -29.06
N GLU A 82 13.97 16.84 -29.29
CA GLU A 82 13.69 15.62 -30.04
C GLU A 82 12.75 14.67 -29.29
N LEU A 83 12.73 14.73 -27.95
CA LEU A 83 11.82 13.93 -27.12
C LEU A 83 10.40 14.48 -27.25
N LYS A 84 9.52 13.73 -27.91
CA LYS A 84 8.14 14.15 -28.17
C LYS A 84 7.23 13.79 -27.01
N HIS A 85 6.27 14.67 -26.74
CA HIS A 85 5.18 14.42 -25.80
C HIS A 85 3.96 15.27 -26.16
N GLY A 86 2.77 14.80 -25.78
CA GLY A 86 1.55 15.59 -25.82
C GLY A 86 1.43 16.54 -24.62
N PRO A 87 0.26 17.15 -24.38
CA PRO A 87 -0.01 17.85 -23.14
C PRO A 87 0.08 16.88 -21.94
N ILE A 88 0.82 17.26 -20.89
CA ILE A 88 0.98 16.48 -19.67
C ILE A 88 0.50 17.31 -18.49
N ILE A 89 -0.28 16.69 -17.61
CA ILE A 89 -0.72 17.25 -16.33
C ILE A 89 0.02 16.49 -15.23
N ILE A 90 0.71 17.24 -14.37
CA ILE A 90 1.41 16.69 -13.21
C ILE A 90 0.65 17.11 -11.96
N CYS A 91 0.32 16.13 -11.12
CA CYS A 91 -0.39 16.35 -9.85
C CYS A 91 0.39 15.68 -8.73
N PHE A 92 0.97 16.49 -7.84
CA PHE A 92 1.55 16.00 -6.59
C PHE A 92 0.49 16.08 -5.49
N THR A 93 0.07 14.93 -4.98
CA THR A 93 -0.91 14.86 -3.90
C THR A 93 -0.24 15.02 -2.54
N THR A 94 -1.04 15.30 -1.50
CA THR A 94 -0.59 15.40 -0.12
C THR A 94 -1.39 14.43 0.72
N ASP A 95 -0.80 13.85 1.77
CA ASP A 95 -1.51 13.00 2.73
C ASP A 95 -2.06 11.67 2.14
N GLU A 96 -1.39 11.11 1.12
CA GLU A 96 -1.64 9.75 0.59
C GLU A 96 -1.59 8.73 1.73
N GLU A 97 -0.51 8.78 2.51
CA GLU A 97 -0.13 7.83 3.57
C GLU A 97 -1.11 7.73 4.75
N ILE A 98 -2.03 8.69 4.87
CA ILE A 98 -3.11 8.67 5.86
C ILE A 98 -4.49 8.43 5.20
N GLY A 99 -4.48 8.03 3.93
CA GLY A 99 -5.64 7.63 3.13
C GLY A 99 -6.47 8.79 2.58
N ILE A 100 -5.94 10.01 2.50
CA ILE A 100 -6.70 11.19 2.03
C ILE A 100 -6.05 11.94 0.87
N GLY A 101 -5.01 11.37 0.25
CA GLY A 101 -4.28 11.91 -0.91
C GLY A 101 -5.13 12.65 -1.94
N ILE A 102 -6.10 11.93 -2.52
CA ILE A 102 -7.02 12.51 -3.52
C ILE A 102 -8.19 13.35 -2.96
N GLY A 103 -8.25 13.57 -1.65
CA GLY A 103 -9.42 14.18 -0.97
C GLY A 103 -9.71 15.61 -1.42
N ASN A 104 -8.68 16.36 -1.79
CA ASN A 104 -8.77 17.77 -2.21
C ASN A 104 -8.35 17.97 -3.69
N VAL A 105 -8.13 16.90 -4.44
CA VAL A 105 -7.75 17.00 -5.85
C VAL A 105 -8.98 17.39 -6.67
N ASP A 106 -8.86 18.43 -7.48
CA ASP A 106 -9.89 18.82 -8.43
C ASP A 106 -9.83 17.91 -9.66
N GLU A 107 -10.62 16.84 -9.62
CA GLU A 107 -10.71 15.81 -10.66
C GLU A 107 -10.99 16.38 -12.06
N LYS A 108 -11.65 17.54 -12.16
CA LYS A 108 -11.93 18.17 -13.46
C LYS A 108 -10.67 18.71 -14.14
N LYS A 109 -9.58 18.86 -13.40
CA LYS A 109 -8.27 19.26 -13.91
C LYS A 109 -7.40 18.07 -14.27
N LEU A 110 -7.84 16.84 -13.99
CA LEU A 110 -7.13 15.63 -14.37
C LEU A 110 -7.66 15.10 -15.71
N PRO A 111 -6.79 14.50 -16.53
CA PRO A 111 -7.23 13.74 -17.69
C PRO A 111 -7.95 12.45 -17.25
N GLU A 112 -8.71 11.84 -18.15
CA GLU A 112 -9.42 10.56 -17.90
C GLU A 112 -8.46 9.37 -17.63
N ARG A 113 -7.17 9.55 -17.95
CA ARG A 113 -6.12 8.54 -17.90
C ARG A 113 -4.91 9.15 -17.23
N CYS A 114 -4.51 8.58 -16.10
CA CYS A 114 -3.36 9.03 -15.32
C CYS A 114 -2.45 7.83 -15.02
N TYR A 115 -1.29 8.09 -14.44
CA TYR A 115 -0.41 7.07 -13.87
C TYR A 115 0.07 7.62 -12.53
N THR A 116 -0.06 6.84 -11.47
CA THR A 116 0.75 7.10 -10.26
C THR A 116 2.16 6.58 -10.53
N VAL A 117 3.16 7.27 -10.00
CA VAL A 117 4.58 6.88 -10.09
C VAL A 117 5.02 6.59 -8.68
N ASP A 118 4.48 5.52 -8.11
CA ASP A 118 4.51 5.23 -6.67
C ASP A 118 4.60 3.70 -6.45
N GLY A 119 5.15 2.98 -7.43
CA GLY A 119 5.30 1.52 -7.37
C GLY A 119 6.63 1.10 -6.76
N GLY A 120 6.77 -0.21 -6.52
CA GLY A 120 7.95 -0.83 -5.94
C GLY A 120 9.06 -1.09 -6.95
N GLU A 121 9.31 -2.36 -7.28
CA GLU A 121 10.48 -2.83 -8.01
C GLU A 121 10.60 -2.34 -9.44
N ILE A 122 11.85 -2.18 -9.92
CA ILE A 122 12.13 -1.83 -11.32
C ILE A 122 11.41 -2.79 -12.28
N GLY A 123 10.62 -2.21 -13.19
CA GLY A 123 9.82 -2.92 -14.19
C GLY A 123 8.41 -3.27 -13.71
N GLU A 124 8.05 -2.97 -12.46
CA GLU A 124 6.68 -3.21 -11.98
C GLU A 124 5.65 -2.28 -12.60
N LEU A 125 4.53 -2.88 -12.96
CA LEU A 125 3.31 -2.20 -13.36
C LEU A 125 2.15 -2.82 -12.58
N GLU A 126 1.54 -2.01 -11.73
CA GLU A 126 0.50 -2.48 -10.83
C GLU A 126 -0.87 -2.06 -11.38
N LEU A 127 -1.73 -3.05 -11.60
CA LEU A 127 -3.04 -2.89 -12.22
C LEU A 127 -4.18 -3.28 -11.28
N GLU A 128 -3.84 -3.90 -10.16
CA GLU A 128 -4.78 -4.54 -9.25
C GLU A 128 -4.49 -4.09 -7.82
N SER A 129 -5.54 -3.85 -7.03
CA SER A 129 -5.44 -3.52 -5.61
C SER A 129 -6.43 -4.33 -4.79
N PHE A 130 -6.32 -4.36 -3.46
CA PHE A 130 -7.38 -4.99 -2.67
C PHE A 130 -8.73 -4.26 -2.85
N ASP A 131 -9.83 -5.01 -2.74
CA ASP A 131 -11.11 -4.47 -2.26
C ASP A 131 -11.08 -4.46 -0.73
N ALA A 132 -11.51 -3.35 -0.14
CA ALA A 132 -11.23 -3.07 1.27
C ALA A 132 -12.48 -2.69 2.05
N TRP A 133 -12.65 -3.34 3.20
CA TRP A 133 -13.72 -3.07 4.15
C TRP A 133 -13.17 -2.82 5.55
N LEU A 134 -13.83 -1.93 6.29
CA LEU A 134 -13.68 -1.76 7.73
C LEU A 134 -14.89 -2.38 8.43
N ALA A 135 -14.64 -3.31 9.34
CA ALA A 135 -15.63 -3.85 10.27
C ALA A 135 -15.44 -3.22 11.65
N GLN A 136 -16.47 -2.54 12.14
CA GLN A 136 -16.51 -1.95 13.48
C GLN A 136 -17.45 -2.75 14.36
N PHE A 137 -16.95 -3.18 15.52
CA PHE A 137 -17.69 -4.03 16.45
C PHE A 137 -17.94 -3.30 17.76
N LYS A 138 -19.11 -3.54 18.35
CA LYS A 138 -19.46 -3.12 19.70
C LYS A 138 -20.16 -4.27 20.42
N PHE A 139 -19.47 -4.87 21.37
CA PHE A 139 -19.96 -5.91 22.27
C PHE A 139 -20.56 -5.23 23.50
N LYS A 140 -21.84 -5.47 23.77
CA LYS A 140 -22.55 -5.02 24.97
C LYS A 140 -22.74 -6.22 25.89
N GLY A 141 -22.09 -6.15 27.04
CA GLY A 141 -22.18 -7.17 28.10
C GLY A 141 -23.04 -6.68 29.25
N LEU A 142 -22.69 -7.13 30.44
CA LEU A 142 -23.33 -6.76 31.70
C LEU A 142 -22.31 -6.87 32.82
N SER A 143 -21.89 -5.72 33.35
CA SER A 143 -20.94 -5.64 34.45
C SER A 143 -21.62 -5.81 35.80
N ILE A 144 -21.02 -6.62 36.67
CA ILE A 144 -21.47 -6.84 38.06
C ILE A 144 -20.22 -6.90 38.93
N HIS A 145 -20.31 -6.47 40.18
CA HIS A 145 -19.20 -6.63 41.12
C HIS A 145 -18.73 -8.11 41.14
N PRO A 146 -17.43 -8.40 40.93
CA PRO A 146 -16.94 -9.78 40.75
C PRO A 146 -17.37 -10.76 41.85
N GLY A 147 -17.45 -10.30 43.11
CA GLY A 147 -17.91 -11.11 44.25
C GLY A 147 -19.36 -11.61 44.16
N TYR A 148 -20.20 -11.02 43.30
CA TYR A 148 -21.62 -11.37 43.13
C TYR A 148 -21.97 -11.77 41.69
N ALA A 149 -20.96 -12.02 40.84
CA ALA A 149 -21.10 -12.12 39.39
C ALA A 149 -21.58 -13.49 38.87
N LYS A 150 -21.55 -14.54 39.72
CA LYS A 150 -21.88 -15.92 39.32
C LYS A 150 -23.22 -16.00 38.60
N ASN A 151 -23.19 -16.51 37.35
CA ASN A 151 -24.35 -16.67 36.46
C ASN A 151 -25.12 -15.38 36.14
N LYS A 152 -24.49 -14.21 36.30
CA LYS A 152 -25.13 -12.91 36.04
C LYS A 152 -24.29 -11.98 35.17
N MET A 153 -22.97 -11.94 35.36
CA MET A 153 -22.08 -11.10 34.57
C MET A 153 -21.95 -11.64 33.14
N ILE A 154 -21.93 -10.72 32.17
CA ILE A 154 -21.56 -11.00 30.78
C ILE A 154 -20.33 -10.15 30.49
N ASN A 155 -19.14 -10.75 30.53
CA ASN A 155 -17.89 -10.01 30.41
C ASN A 155 -17.57 -9.72 28.93
N ALA A 156 -17.98 -8.54 28.43
CA ALA A 156 -17.89 -8.18 27.01
C ALA A 156 -16.46 -8.29 26.46
N ILE A 157 -15.44 -7.78 27.17
CA ILE A 157 -14.05 -7.82 26.68
C ILE A 157 -13.51 -9.25 26.58
N GLN A 158 -13.81 -10.10 27.55
CA GLN A 158 -13.39 -11.50 27.51
C GLN A 158 -14.07 -12.26 26.35
N ILE A 159 -15.37 -11.99 26.14
CA ILE A 159 -16.11 -12.59 25.03
C ILE A 159 -15.60 -12.09 23.68
N ALA A 160 -15.25 -10.81 23.57
CA ALA A 160 -14.64 -10.25 22.36
C ALA A 160 -13.29 -10.93 22.04
N CYS A 161 -12.45 -11.20 23.04
CA CYS A 161 -11.20 -11.95 22.83
C CYS A 161 -11.48 -13.34 22.24
N MET A 162 -12.41 -14.10 22.82
CA MET A 162 -12.79 -15.42 22.30
C MET A 162 -13.34 -15.33 20.87
N PHE A 163 -14.20 -14.33 20.60
CA PHE A 163 -14.75 -14.10 19.27
C PHE A 163 -13.66 -13.91 18.21
N PHE A 164 -12.61 -13.14 18.52
CA PHE A 164 -11.51 -12.93 17.58
C PHE A 164 -10.54 -14.11 17.50
N SER A 165 -10.43 -14.93 18.55
CA SER A 165 -9.68 -16.19 18.51
C SER A 165 -10.29 -17.26 17.59
N ASP A 166 -11.58 -17.14 17.24
CA ASP A 166 -12.24 -18.05 16.28
C ASP A 166 -11.98 -17.66 14.81
N PHE A 167 -11.20 -16.62 14.51
CA PHE A 167 -10.83 -16.30 13.13
C PHE A 167 -9.69 -17.22 12.66
N PRO A 168 -9.67 -17.61 11.36
CA PRO A 168 -8.61 -18.46 10.83
C PRO A 168 -7.27 -17.73 10.83
N GLU A 169 -6.31 -18.25 11.60
CA GLU A 169 -4.95 -17.69 11.73
C GLU A 169 -4.22 -17.61 10.39
N SER A 170 -4.44 -18.60 9.51
CA SER A 170 -3.87 -18.63 8.16
C SER A 170 -4.43 -17.56 7.21
N GLN A 171 -5.37 -16.72 7.66
CA GLN A 171 -5.93 -15.63 6.86
C GLN A 171 -5.70 -14.29 7.55
N SER A 172 -4.47 -14.08 8.01
CA SER A 172 -3.99 -12.84 8.59
C SER A 172 -2.86 -12.24 7.72
N PRO A 173 -2.57 -10.92 7.83
CA PRO A 173 -1.51 -10.30 7.04
C PRO A 173 -0.15 -10.98 7.16
N GLU A 174 0.20 -11.43 8.36
CA GLU A 174 1.48 -12.10 8.67
C GLU A 174 1.58 -13.55 8.17
N HIS A 175 0.49 -14.12 7.63
CA HIS A 175 0.44 -15.47 7.09
C HIS A 175 -0.08 -15.54 5.63
N THR A 176 -0.23 -14.40 4.95
CA THR A 176 -0.78 -14.36 3.59
C THR A 176 0.09 -13.52 2.66
N GLU A 177 0.23 -13.97 1.42
CA GLU A 177 1.06 -13.32 0.40
C GLU A 177 0.33 -13.16 -0.94
N GLU A 178 0.97 -12.49 -1.89
CA GLU A 178 0.50 -12.36 -3.27
C GLU A 178 -0.98 -11.95 -3.36
N ARG A 179 -1.87 -12.84 -3.82
CA ARG A 179 -3.31 -12.57 -4.00
C ARG A 179 -4.19 -13.06 -2.86
N GLU A 180 -3.63 -13.53 -1.76
CA GLU A 180 -4.40 -14.04 -0.63
C GLU A 180 -4.98 -12.89 0.21
N GLY A 181 -6.29 -12.89 0.42
CA GLY A 181 -6.97 -11.94 1.29
C GLY A 181 -6.94 -12.34 2.77
N TYR A 182 -7.22 -11.39 3.66
CA TYR A 182 -7.09 -11.57 5.11
C TYR A 182 -8.16 -10.83 5.92
N PHE A 183 -8.26 -11.21 7.19
CA PHE A 183 -8.81 -10.43 8.28
C PHE A 183 -7.67 -9.84 9.12
N TYR A 184 -7.78 -8.60 9.55
CA TYR A 184 -6.78 -8.00 10.43
C TYR A 184 -7.43 -7.18 11.53
N LEU A 185 -7.34 -7.67 12.77
CA LEU A 185 -7.81 -6.96 13.97
C LEU A 185 -6.83 -5.84 14.32
N THR A 186 -7.20 -4.60 13.99
CA THR A 186 -6.33 -3.43 14.20
C THR A 186 -6.50 -2.79 15.58
N LYS A 187 -7.60 -3.07 16.28
CA LYS A 187 -7.86 -2.53 17.61
C LYS A 187 -8.86 -3.38 18.38
N LEU A 188 -8.57 -3.64 19.65
CA LEU A 188 -9.51 -4.21 20.62
C LEU A 188 -9.31 -3.50 21.97
N GLN A 189 -10.38 -2.96 22.55
CA GLN A 189 -10.35 -2.35 23.88
C GLN A 189 -11.73 -2.46 24.55
N GLY A 190 -11.76 -2.56 25.88
CA GLY A 190 -13.03 -2.66 26.58
C GLY A 190 -12.92 -3.06 28.05
N LYS A 191 -14.09 -3.27 28.65
CA LYS A 191 -14.31 -3.78 30.00
C LYS A 191 -15.48 -4.78 29.97
N ALA A 192 -15.94 -5.23 31.13
CA ALA A 192 -17.06 -6.16 31.21
C ALA A 192 -18.37 -5.61 30.64
N GLU A 193 -18.67 -4.32 30.83
CA GLU A 193 -19.90 -3.68 30.33
C GLU A 193 -19.91 -3.55 28.80
N GLU A 194 -18.78 -3.15 28.23
CA GLU A 194 -18.67 -2.86 26.80
C GLU A 194 -17.25 -3.09 26.29
N ALA A 195 -17.15 -3.66 25.09
CA ALA A 195 -15.91 -3.73 24.33
C ALA A 195 -16.13 -3.29 22.89
N ILE A 196 -15.15 -2.58 22.33
CA ILE A 196 -15.15 -2.15 20.93
C ILE A 196 -13.94 -2.71 20.22
N ALA A 197 -14.12 -3.02 18.94
CA ALA A 197 -13.04 -3.48 18.09
C ALA A 197 -13.13 -2.91 16.67
N ARG A 198 -11.98 -2.86 16.00
CA ARG A 198 -11.86 -2.53 14.59
C ARG A 198 -11.08 -3.63 13.90
N MET A 199 -11.59 -4.06 12.76
CA MET A 199 -10.94 -5.03 11.90
C MET A 199 -11.00 -4.51 10.47
N ILE A 200 -9.93 -4.70 9.72
CA ILE A 200 -9.96 -4.50 8.28
C ILE A 200 -10.07 -5.86 7.58
N ILE A 201 -10.80 -5.89 6.47
CA ILE A 201 -11.00 -7.06 5.63
C ILE A 201 -10.48 -6.69 4.24
N ARG A 202 -9.63 -7.54 3.68
CA ARG A 202 -8.98 -7.32 2.40
C ARG A 202 -9.08 -8.57 1.56
N ASP A 203 -9.44 -8.39 0.30
CA ASP A 203 -9.41 -9.46 -0.70
C ASP A 203 -9.43 -8.83 -2.08
N PHE A 204 -8.75 -9.42 -3.05
CA PHE A 204 -8.78 -8.91 -4.42
C PHE A 204 -10.15 -9.12 -5.07
N VAL A 205 -10.90 -10.12 -4.62
CA VAL A 205 -12.21 -10.48 -5.16
C VAL A 205 -13.31 -10.04 -4.20
N GLN A 206 -14.19 -9.15 -4.66
CA GLN A 206 -15.30 -8.61 -3.86
C GLN A 206 -16.19 -9.70 -3.24
N ASN A 207 -16.44 -10.79 -3.96
CA ASN A 207 -17.24 -11.90 -3.46
C ASN A 207 -16.57 -12.64 -2.27
N ASN A 208 -15.24 -12.67 -2.21
CA ASN A 208 -14.54 -13.23 -1.06
C ASN A 208 -14.67 -12.31 0.16
N ASN A 209 -14.58 -10.99 -0.01
CA ASN A 209 -14.91 -10.05 1.06
C ASN A 209 -16.35 -10.23 1.56
N GLN A 210 -17.30 -10.48 0.66
CA GLN A 210 -18.68 -10.78 1.04
C GLN A 210 -18.77 -12.06 1.89
N ARG A 211 -18.09 -13.15 1.48
CA ARG A 211 -18.00 -14.39 2.28
C ARG A 211 -17.38 -14.16 3.65
N ARG A 212 -16.33 -13.34 3.73
CA ARG A 212 -15.65 -12.95 4.98
C ARG A 212 -16.61 -12.17 5.91
N MET A 213 -17.36 -11.22 5.37
CA MET A 213 -18.39 -10.49 6.13
C MET A 213 -19.53 -11.40 6.59
N ASP A 214 -19.93 -12.37 5.78
CA ASP A 214 -20.98 -13.32 6.15
C ASP A 214 -20.48 -14.34 7.20
N TYR A 215 -19.20 -14.72 7.18
CA TYR A 215 -18.55 -15.45 8.27
C TYR A 215 -18.66 -14.67 9.59
N ILE A 216 -18.30 -13.39 9.58
CA ILE A 216 -18.40 -12.51 10.76
C ILE A 216 -19.84 -12.45 11.30
N LYS A 217 -20.84 -12.31 10.43
CA LYS A 217 -22.26 -12.28 10.84
C LYS A 217 -22.71 -13.60 11.46
N LYS A 218 -22.29 -14.74 10.88
CA LYS A 218 -22.60 -16.08 11.43
C LYS A 218 -21.94 -16.27 12.80
N LEU A 219 -20.68 -15.89 12.94
CA LEU A 219 -19.96 -15.96 14.21
C LEU A 219 -20.64 -15.11 15.28
N LYS A 220 -21.11 -13.91 14.91
CA LYS A 220 -21.94 -13.08 15.81
C LYS A 220 -23.15 -13.86 16.34
N SER A 221 -23.94 -14.48 15.45
CA SER A 221 -25.13 -15.23 15.86
C SER A 221 -24.80 -16.37 16.81
N VAL A 222 -23.69 -17.09 16.55
CA VAL A 222 -23.21 -18.16 17.44
C VAL A 222 -22.90 -17.62 18.84
N TYR A 223 -22.23 -16.48 18.93
CA TYR A 223 -21.86 -15.89 20.22
C TYR A 223 -23.05 -15.30 20.98
N GLU A 224 -23.99 -14.65 20.30
CA GLU A 224 -25.23 -14.17 20.94
C GLU A 224 -26.11 -15.31 21.47
N ILE A 225 -26.11 -16.47 20.80
CA ILE A 225 -26.78 -17.69 21.30
C ILE A 225 -26.01 -18.30 22.48
N ARG A 226 -24.68 -18.39 22.38
CA ARG A 226 -23.81 -19.00 23.41
C ARG A 226 -23.84 -18.20 24.72
N TYR A 227 -24.00 -16.88 24.65
CA TYR A 227 -24.00 -15.98 25.81
C TYR A 227 -25.31 -15.17 25.89
N PRO A 228 -26.37 -15.72 26.51
CA PRO A 228 -27.65 -15.02 26.63
C PRO A 228 -27.50 -13.63 27.28
N GLY A 229 -28.00 -12.60 26.60
CA GLY A 229 -27.90 -11.19 27.03
C GLY A 229 -26.72 -10.42 26.42
N LEU A 230 -25.76 -11.10 25.78
CA LEU A 230 -24.75 -10.44 24.96
C LEU A 230 -25.41 -9.85 23.70
N LYS A 231 -25.02 -8.64 23.32
CA LYS A 231 -25.36 -8.07 22.02
C LYS A 231 -24.10 -7.61 21.31
N ILE A 232 -23.94 -8.01 20.05
CA ILE A 232 -22.80 -7.64 19.21
C ILE A 232 -23.31 -6.76 18.07
N GLU A 233 -22.99 -5.48 18.06
CA GLU A 233 -23.30 -4.58 16.94
C GLU A 233 -22.13 -4.57 15.97
N ILE A 234 -22.40 -4.72 14.67
CA ILE A 234 -21.38 -4.75 13.61
C ILE A 234 -21.77 -3.75 12.54
N LYS A 235 -20.85 -2.85 12.19
CA LYS A 235 -20.98 -1.92 11.07
C LYS A 235 -19.85 -2.16 10.08
N PHE A 236 -20.21 -2.50 8.85
CA PHE A 236 -19.27 -2.58 7.73
C PHE A 236 -19.26 -1.25 6.98
N LYS A 237 -18.07 -0.76 6.64
CA LYS A 237 -17.86 0.42 5.78
C LYS A 237 -16.89 0.03 4.68
N HIS A 238 -17.33 0.14 3.43
CA HIS A 238 -16.44 0.00 2.27
C HIS A 238 -15.43 1.16 2.25
N GLN A 239 -14.17 0.86 1.96
CA GLN A 239 -13.08 1.83 1.99
C GLN A 239 -12.62 2.20 0.58
N TYR A 240 -12.27 1.20 -0.23
CA TYR A 240 -11.87 1.34 -1.62
C TYR A 240 -12.08 0.01 -2.35
N GLN A 241 -12.14 0.08 -3.68
CA GLN A 241 -12.40 -1.07 -4.57
C GLN A 241 -11.12 -1.46 -5.32
N ASN A 242 -11.02 -2.73 -5.71
CA ASN A 242 -9.98 -3.20 -6.61
C ASN A 242 -10.02 -2.44 -7.95
N MET A 243 -8.91 -1.78 -8.27
CA MET A 243 -8.81 -0.91 -9.44
C MET A 243 -8.84 -1.63 -10.79
N LEU A 244 -8.50 -2.93 -10.81
CA LEU A 244 -8.46 -3.74 -12.03
C LEU A 244 -9.79 -3.70 -12.79
N SER A 245 -10.90 -3.77 -12.06
CA SER A 245 -12.27 -3.73 -12.62
C SER A 245 -12.61 -2.43 -13.37
N PHE A 246 -11.83 -1.37 -13.17
CA PHE A 246 -11.96 -0.11 -13.89
C PHE A 246 -10.93 -0.02 -15.02
N ILE A 247 -9.67 -0.34 -14.73
CA ILE A 247 -8.55 -0.19 -15.67
C ILE A 247 -8.72 -1.12 -16.89
N GLU A 248 -9.21 -2.36 -16.71
CA GLU A 248 -9.42 -3.30 -17.82
C GLU A 248 -10.45 -2.83 -18.86
N LYS A 249 -11.24 -1.79 -18.56
CA LYS A 249 -12.20 -1.21 -19.52
C LYS A 249 -11.51 -0.42 -20.63
N ASP A 250 -10.27 0.01 -20.41
CA ASP A 250 -9.47 0.68 -21.42
C ASP A 250 -8.05 0.09 -21.48
N PRO A 251 -7.87 -1.01 -22.25
CA PRO A 251 -6.59 -1.72 -22.33
C PRO A 251 -5.42 -0.84 -22.78
N ILE A 252 -5.68 0.27 -23.51
CA ILE A 252 -4.62 1.14 -24.02
C ILE A 252 -3.75 1.73 -22.91
N VAL A 253 -4.34 2.05 -21.75
CA VAL A 253 -3.61 2.55 -20.58
C VAL A 253 -2.60 1.53 -20.07
N ILE A 254 -2.96 0.25 -20.14
CA ILE A 254 -2.09 -0.85 -19.73
C ILE A 254 -1.02 -1.07 -20.80
N ASP A 255 -1.43 -1.15 -22.07
CA ASP A 255 -0.56 -1.54 -23.17
C ASP A 255 0.53 -0.51 -23.45
N LEU A 256 0.22 0.79 -23.32
CA LEU A 256 1.24 1.84 -23.48
C LEU A 256 2.24 1.85 -22.32
N ALA A 257 1.79 1.61 -21.08
CA ALA A 257 2.71 1.47 -19.94
C ALA A 257 3.65 0.28 -20.11
N LYS A 258 3.14 -0.88 -20.55
CA LYS A 258 3.97 -2.06 -20.86
C LYS A 258 5.00 -1.76 -21.93
N GLN A 259 4.57 -1.17 -23.04
CA GLN A 259 5.48 -0.80 -24.13
C GLN A 259 6.55 0.21 -23.69
N ALA A 260 6.22 1.14 -22.80
CA ALA A 260 7.18 2.10 -22.26
C ALA A 260 8.25 1.41 -21.38
N ILE A 261 7.84 0.46 -20.54
CA ILE A 261 8.75 -0.37 -19.72
C ILE A 261 9.68 -1.20 -20.61
N GLU A 262 9.14 -1.85 -21.64
CA GLU A 262 9.93 -2.64 -22.59
C GLU A 262 10.91 -1.76 -23.39
N LYS A 263 10.50 -0.55 -23.81
CA LYS A 263 11.36 0.43 -24.48
C LYS A 263 12.52 0.89 -23.60
N ALA A 264 12.33 0.95 -22.28
CA ALA A 264 13.41 1.19 -21.31
C ALA A 264 14.32 -0.04 -21.09
N SER A 265 14.14 -1.11 -21.88
CA SER A 265 14.87 -2.38 -21.78
C SER A 265 14.67 -3.08 -20.44
N LEU A 266 13.45 -3.01 -19.91
CA LEU A 266 13.04 -3.70 -18.69
C LEU A 266 12.02 -4.79 -19.00
N GLU A 267 12.00 -5.82 -18.16
CA GLU A 267 10.92 -6.81 -18.14
C GLU A 267 9.70 -6.23 -17.42
N VAL A 268 8.51 -6.41 -17.99
CA VAL A 268 7.25 -6.03 -17.35
C VAL A 268 6.90 -7.02 -16.24
N LYS A 269 6.81 -6.53 -15.01
CA LYS A 269 6.42 -7.31 -13.84
C LYS A 269 5.03 -6.87 -13.37
N ILE A 270 4.00 -7.67 -13.64
CA ILE A 270 2.65 -7.37 -13.13
C ILE A 270 2.53 -7.88 -11.70
N ARG A 271 2.43 -6.96 -10.74
CA ARG A 271 2.27 -7.28 -9.31
C ARG A 271 0.96 -6.72 -8.76
N PRO A 272 0.31 -7.43 -7.84
CA PRO A 272 -0.89 -6.95 -7.19
C PRO A 272 -0.54 -6.09 -5.97
N ILE A 273 -1.23 -4.95 -5.81
CA ILE A 273 -1.07 -4.09 -4.64
C ILE A 273 -1.84 -4.70 -3.47
N ARG A 274 -1.13 -5.16 -2.44
CA ARG A 274 -1.71 -5.67 -1.18
C ARG A 274 -2.17 -4.54 -0.24
N GLY A 275 -2.74 -3.49 -0.82
CA GLY A 275 -3.16 -2.25 -0.19
C GLY A 275 -4.17 -1.51 -1.07
N GLY A 276 -4.21 -0.19 -0.92
CA GLY A 276 -4.92 0.69 -1.84
C GLY A 276 -4.06 1.93 -2.05
N THR A 277 -4.11 2.47 -3.26
CA THR A 277 -3.35 3.67 -3.67
C THR A 277 -4.31 4.80 -4.02
N ASP A 278 -3.80 6.02 -4.12
CA ASP A 278 -4.52 7.12 -4.76
C ASP A 278 -5.06 6.73 -6.15
N GLY A 279 -4.26 5.99 -6.94
CA GLY A 279 -4.66 5.45 -8.25
C GLY A 279 -5.90 4.55 -8.21
N SER A 280 -6.03 3.71 -7.17
CA SER A 280 -7.22 2.88 -7.00
C SER A 280 -8.50 3.69 -6.75
N ARG A 281 -8.38 4.79 -6.01
CA ARG A 281 -9.50 5.67 -5.70
C ARG A 281 -9.86 6.56 -6.87
N LEU A 282 -8.88 7.04 -7.65
CA LEU A 282 -9.10 7.77 -8.90
C LEU A 282 -9.79 6.88 -9.94
N SER A 283 -9.33 5.63 -10.07
CA SER A 283 -9.93 4.65 -10.99
C SER A 283 -11.40 4.39 -10.67
N ALA A 284 -11.75 4.30 -9.39
CA ALA A 284 -13.14 4.17 -8.95
C ALA A 284 -14.01 5.40 -9.28
N LYS A 285 -13.41 6.57 -9.52
CA LYS A 285 -14.09 7.80 -9.97
C LYS A 285 -14.08 7.98 -11.50
N GLY A 286 -13.55 7.01 -12.24
CA GLY A 286 -13.51 7.03 -13.71
C GLY A 286 -12.22 7.61 -14.30
N ILE A 287 -11.22 7.91 -13.47
CA ILE A 287 -9.88 8.34 -13.93
C ILE A 287 -8.94 7.14 -13.85
N LEU A 288 -8.75 6.45 -14.96
CA LEU A 288 -8.02 5.17 -14.99
C LEU A 288 -6.54 5.42 -14.68
N THR A 289 -6.07 4.87 -13.56
CA THR A 289 -4.77 5.24 -12.97
C THR A 289 -4.02 4.00 -12.45
N PRO A 290 -3.34 3.23 -13.33
CA PRO A 290 -2.39 2.21 -12.88
C PRO A 290 -1.16 2.84 -12.22
N ASN A 291 -0.37 2.02 -11.52
CA ASN A 291 0.83 2.45 -10.82
C ASN A 291 2.10 1.99 -11.55
N ILE A 292 3.05 2.92 -11.74
CA ILE A 292 4.36 2.68 -12.33
C ILE A 292 5.39 2.64 -11.20
N PHE A 293 6.37 1.73 -11.30
CA PHE A 293 7.46 1.62 -10.33
C PHE A 293 8.29 2.91 -10.14
N THR A 294 8.85 3.06 -8.93
CA THR A 294 9.93 4.00 -8.61
C THR A 294 11.27 3.30 -8.35
N GLY A 295 11.23 2.00 -8.02
CA GLY A 295 12.37 1.14 -7.73
C GLY A 295 12.92 1.25 -6.31
N GLY A 296 12.25 1.99 -5.42
CA GLY A 296 12.56 1.96 -4.00
C GLY A 296 12.22 0.61 -3.35
N LYS A 297 12.90 0.31 -2.25
CA LYS A 297 12.81 -0.97 -1.54
C LYS A 297 12.74 -0.74 -0.04
N LEU A 298 12.08 -1.67 0.66
CA LEU A 298 11.91 -1.66 2.12
C LEU A 298 11.30 -0.34 2.63
N PHE A 299 10.26 0.13 1.95
CA PHE A 299 9.51 1.35 2.30
C PHE A 299 9.07 1.36 3.77
N HIS A 300 8.92 2.56 4.31
CA HIS A 300 8.46 2.82 5.68
C HIS A 300 9.37 2.22 6.77
N SER A 301 10.65 1.97 6.43
CA SER A 301 11.63 1.39 7.35
C SER A 301 12.92 2.21 7.38
N ARG A 302 13.71 2.02 8.45
CA ARG A 302 15.07 2.60 8.55
C ARG A 302 16.07 1.95 7.58
N LYS A 303 15.70 0.81 6.98
CA LYS A 303 16.48 0.08 5.97
C LYS A 303 16.07 0.43 4.54
N GLU A 304 15.18 1.41 4.36
CA GLU A 304 14.73 1.86 3.05
C GLU A 304 15.91 2.31 2.18
N TYR A 305 15.91 1.87 0.92
CA TYR A 305 16.96 2.18 -0.03
C TYR A 305 16.41 2.23 -1.46
N ILE A 306 17.18 2.86 -2.36
CA ILE A 306 16.88 2.90 -3.79
C ILE A 306 18.18 2.84 -4.61
N PRO A 307 18.30 1.95 -5.61
CA PRO A 307 19.42 2.00 -6.54
C PRO A 307 19.27 3.18 -7.50
N THR A 308 20.35 3.88 -7.84
CA THR A 308 20.29 5.02 -8.77
C THR A 308 19.83 4.63 -10.18
N LEU A 309 20.04 3.36 -10.56
CA LEU A 309 19.50 2.79 -11.79
C LEU A 309 17.98 2.87 -11.86
N ALA A 310 17.28 2.72 -10.73
CA ALA A 310 15.82 2.83 -10.69
C ALA A 310 15.35 4.22 -11.11
N LEU A 311 15.92 5.27 -10.50
CA LEU A 311 15.60 6.67 -10.81
C LEU A 311 15.80 6.98 -12.30
N GLN A 312 16.89 6.46 -12.89
CA GLN A 312 17.13 6.59 -14.33
C GLN A 312 16.04 5.87 -15.13
N LYS A 313 15.76 4.62 -14.79
CA LYS A 313 14.87 3.77 -15.57
C LYS A 313 13.41 4.19 -15.49
N ALA A 314 12.92 4.58 -14.32
CA ALA A 314 11.58 5.14 -14.18
C ALA A 314 11.44 6.43 -15.02
N THR A 315 12.45 7.31 -15.00
CA THR A 315 12.48 8.51 -15.86
C THR A 315 12.41 8.16 -17.36
N GLU A 316 13.19 7.17 -17.81
CA GLU A 316 13.14 6.67 -19.20
C GLU A 316 11.74 6.16 -19.56
N VAL A 317 11.11 5.39 -18.67
CA VAL A 317 9.73 4.89 -18.85
C VAL A 317 8.73 6.03 -18.99
N LEU A 318 8.80 7.07 -18.15
CA LEU A 318 7.90 8.22 -18.25
C LEU A 318 8.05 8.97 -19.59
N ILE A 319 9.30 9.10 -20.09
CA ILE A 319 9.57 9.73 -21.38
C ILE A 319 8.98 8.89 -22.52
N TYR A 320 9.22 7.58 -22.54
CA TYR A 320 8.68 6.70 -23.58
C TYR A 320 7.17 6.60 -23.53
N LEU A 321 6.58 6.60 -22.33
CA LEU A 321 5.14 6.60 -22.15
C LEU A 321 4.52 7.87 -22.74
N ALA A 322 5.09 9.04 -22.43
CA ALA A 322 4.64 10.31 -22.98
C ALA A 322 4.75 10.38 -24.50
N GLU A 323 5.81 9.81 -25.09
CA GLU A 323 5.99 9.70 -26.53
C GLU A 323 4.90 8.79 -27.16
N LEU A 324 4.67 7.61 -26.58
CA LEU A 324 3.67 6.66 -27.06
C LEU A 324 2.25 7.25 -27.08
N TRP A 325 1.92 8.06 -26.08
CA TRP A 325 0.64 8.79 -26.03
C TRP A 325 0.46 9.80 -27.16
N THR A 326 1.51 10.20 -27.89
CA THR A 326 1.37 11.12 -29.04
C THR A 326 0.74 10.45 -30.27
N HIS A 327 0.58 9.13 -30.26
CA HIS A 327 0.02 8.34 -31.35
C HIS A 327 -1.46 7.98 -31.16
N HIS A 328 -2.08 8.43 -30.07
CA HIS A 328 -3.43 8.06 -29.63
C HIS A 328 -4.22 9.28 -29.15
#